data_AF-A0A2G6PXS9-F1
#
_entry.id   AF-A0A2G6PXS9-F1
#
_cell.length_a   1.000
_cell.length_b   1.000
_cell.length_c   1.000
_cell.angle_alpha   90.00
_cell.angle_beta   90.00
_cell.angle_gamma   90.00
#
_symmetry.space_group_name_H-M   'P 1'
#
loop_
_entity.id
_entity.type
_entity.pdbx_description
1 polymer ?
#
loop_
_entity_poly.entity_id
_entity_poly.type
_entity_poly.pdbx_seq_one_letter_code
_entity_poly.pdbx_strand_id
1 'polypeptide(L)'
;MSRMCALEKQIFVNVDGQQFGPLTDRDLQTWIQETRVLAQTLCWQEGMAQWLPLGQVFPQYFQAAPMPAAPPVPIAPDPAANYQAGGAVEMEIIDSGLFKMPKITLNNSQVVIEAGAMHYMRGPITIDAKLPSMGKFLKAKFTKEKAVRPVYTGTGEVYLEPTFAEYDILNLNQESWVLDRGAFLACETRVEVGMFTNKAISGLFGGEGLFQTQVSGSGKVLFLSPGPLERIELVNDQLVVDGSFAVARTASLDYSVEKATKGLFSSWTSGEGFVNTFRGSGTVLLAPVPNRYVTLMREFGGIRSMLSSISRRSG
;
A
#
# COMPACT_ATOMS: atom_id res chain seq x y z
N MET A 1 73.13 -21.35 7.96
CA MET A 1 72.36 -21.50 6.71
C MET A 1 71.48 -20.28 6.54
N SER A 2 71.62 -19.61 5.40
CA SER A 2 71.09 -18.27 5.09
C SER A 2 69.61 -18.09 5.37
N ARG A 3 69.24 -16.99 6.03
CA ARG A 3 67.91 -16.38 5.87
C ARG A 3 67.80 -15.94 4.41
N MET A 4 67.09 -16.69 3.59
CA MET A 4 66.63 -16.22 2.29
C MET A 4 65.76 -14.98 2.54
N CYS A 5 66.29 -13.82 2.18
CA CYS A 5 65.52 -12.59 2.03
C CYS A 5 64.52 -12.85 0.90
N ALA A 6 63.25 -13.14 1.23
CA ALA A 6 62.20 -13.09 0.22
C ALA A 6 62.13 -11.64 -0.25
N LEU A 7 62.41 -11.37 -1.52
CA LEU A 7 62.16 -10.08 -2.13
C LEU A 7 60.67 -9.77 -1.96
N GLU A 8 60.34 -8.74 -1.17
CA GLU A 8 58.98 -8.23 -1.08
C GLU A 8 58.56 -7.76 -2.48
N LYS A 9 57.53 -8.40 -3.03
CA LYS A 9 57.03 -8.07 -4.37
C LYS A 9 56.44 -6.67 -4.35
N GLN A 10 56.89 -5.83 -5.26
CA GLN A 10 56.43 -4.45 -5.38
C GLN A 10 54.98 -4.39 -5.88
N ILE A 11 54.13 -3.62 -5.19
CA ILE A 11 52.71 -3.44 -5.53
C ILE A 11 52.50 -2.01 -6.04
N PHE A 12 51.79 -1.85 -7.14
CA PHE A 12 51.34 -0.56 -7.63
C PHE A 12 49.81 -0.53 -7.70
N VAL A 13 49.22 0.63 -7.45
CA VAL A 13 47.77 0.86 -7.53
C VAL A 13 47.48 2.03 -8.46
N ASN A 14 46.35 1.98 -9.17
CA ASN A 14 45.87 3.07 -10.00
C ASN A 14 44.68 3.73 -9.31
N VAL A 15 44.85 4.99 -8.91
CA VAL A 15 43.79 5.81 -8.30
C VAL A 15 43.55 6.99 -9.23
N ASP A 16 42.32 7.13 -9.71
CA ASP A 16 41.89 8.20 -10.62
C ASP A 16 42.76 8.38 -11.87
N GLY A 17 43.27 7.27 -12.42
CA GLY A 17 44.11 7.27 -13.63
C GLY A 17 45.59 7.50 -13.36
N GLN A 18 45.98 7.79 -12.11
CA GLN A 18 47.38 7.96 -11.71
C GLN A 18 47.91 6.72 -10.99
N GLN A 19 49.12 6.29 -11.37
CA GLN A 19 49.80 5.15 -10.76
C GLN A 19 50.58 5.56 -9.50
N PHE A 20 50.37 4.83 -8.41
CA PHE A 20 51.07 5.00 -7.13
C PHE A 20 51.78 3.69 -6.73
N GLY A 21 53.02 3.80 -6.25
CA GLY A 21 53.83 2.69 -5.77
C GLY A 21 55.35 2.94 -5.95
N PRO A 22 56.21 1.98 -5.58
CA PRO A 22 55.86 0.68 -5.02
C PRO A 22 55.34 0.81 -3.58
N LEU A 23 54.16 0.24 -3.33
CA LEU A 23 53.57 0.10 -2.00
C LEU A 23 54.02 -1.22 -1.38
N THR A 24 54.31 -1.19 -0.08
CA THR A 24 54.44 -2.41 0.72
C THR A 24 53.06 -2.97 1.04
N ASP A 25 53.01 -4.22 1.50
CA ASP A 25 51.77 -4.83 1.99
C ASP A 25 51.13 -4.02 3.13
N ARG A 26 51.97 -3.44 4.01
CA ARG A 26 51.55 -2.56 5.09
C ARG A 26 50.93 -1.26 4.58
N ASP A 27 51.55 -0.62 3.59
CA ASP A 27 51.01 0.61 3.00
C ASP A 27 49.65 0.35 2.34
N LEU A 28 49.52 -0.80 1.66
CA LEU A 28 48.28 -1.20 1.03
C LEU A 28 47.16 -1.41 2.06
N GLN A 29 47.43 -2.08 3.18
CA GLN A 29 46.46 -2.24 4.27
C GLN A 29 46.03 -0.89 4.85
N THR A 30 46.97 0.04 5.07
CA THR A 30 46.65 1.41 5.53
C THR A 30 45.77 2.15 4.53
N TRP A 31 46.06 2.09 3.23
CA TRP A 31 45.25 2.76 2.21
C TRP A 31 43.84 2.18 2.08
N ILE A 32 43.67 0.87 2.33
CA ILE A 32 42.35 0.23 2.39
C ILE A 32 41.57 0.71 3.62
N GLN A 33 42.20 0.78 4.80
CA GLN A 33 41.56 1.29 6.02
C GLN A 33 41.17 2.77 5.91
N GLU A 34 42.00 3.58 5.25
CA GLU A 34 41.73 4.99 4.97
C GLU A 34 40.73 5.21 3.81
N THR A 35 40.19 4.13 3.22
CA THR A 35 39.29 4.18 2.04
C THR A 35 39.85 4.92 0.84
N ARG A 36 41.18 4.99 0.71
CA ARG A 36 41.88 5.60 -0.44
C ARG A 36 41.88 4.69 -1.67
N VAL A 37 41.74 3.39 -1.44
CA VAL A 37 41.57 2.36 -2.47
C VAL A 37 40.47 1.39 -2.04
N LEU A 38 39.77 0.82 -3.01
CA LEU A 38 38.64 -0.09 -2.81
C LEU A 38 38.89 -1.42 -3.54
N ALA A 39 38.02 -2.41 -3.33
CA ALA A 39 38.17 -3.73 -3.94
C ALA A 39 38.27 -3.69 -5.48
N GLN A 40 37.64 -2.70 -6.11
CA GLN A 40 37.66 -2.49 -7.56
C GLN A 40 38.86 -1.69 -8.07
N THR A 41 39.63 -1.03 -7.19
CA THR A 41 40.81 -0.26 -7.59
C THR A 41 41.82 -1.19 -8.26
N LEU A 42 42.31 -0.80 -9.43
CA LEU A 42 43.25 -1.63 -10.18
C LEU A 42 44.61 -1.63 -9.50
N CYS A 43 45.19 -2.82 -9.33
CA CYS A 43 46.55 -3.00 -8.87
C CYS A 43 47.34 -3.88 -9.84
N TRP A 44 48.66 -3.74 -9.76
CA TRP A 44 49.60 -4.60 -10.43
C TRP A 44 50.72 -4.94 -9.47
N GLN A 45 51.07 -6.23 -9.40
CA GLN A 45 52.19 -6.71 -8.61
C GLN A 45 53.21 -7.36 -9.56
N GLU A 46 54.49 -7.26 -9.19
CA GLU A 46 55.58 -7.89 -9.93
C GLU A 46 55.28 -9.37 -10.24
N GLY A 47 55.27 -9.71 -11.54
CA GLY A 47 54.91 -11.03 -12.07
C GLY A 47 53.50 -11.14 -12.68
N MET A 48 52.70 -10.07 -12.67
CA MET A 48 51.38 -10.05 -13.31
C MET A 48 51.45 -9.62 -14.78
N ALA A 49 50.64 -10.25 -15.63
CA ALA A 49 50.54 -9.90 -17.06
C ALA A 49 49.72 -8.63 -17.31
N GLN A 50 48.80 -8.28 -16.39
CA GLN A 50 47.87 -7.16 -16.54
C GLN A 50 47.46 -6.60 -15.18
N TRP A 51 46.93 -5.38 -15.18
CA TRP A 51 46.32 -4.76 -14.00
C TRP A 51 45.01 -5.47 -13.67
N LEU A 52 44.81 -5.81 -12.39
CA LEU A 52 43.62 -6.52 -11.91
C LEU A 52 43.05 -5.79 -10.68
N PRO A 53 41.74 -5.90 -10.40
CA PRO A 53 41.14 -5.35 -9.19
C PRO A 53 41.81 -5.85 -7.90
N LEU A 54 42.02 -4.96 -6.93
CA LEU A 54 42.62 -5.25 -5.63
C LEU A 54 41.92 -6.40 -4.90
N GLY A 55 40.60 -6.49 -4.96
CA GLY A 55 39.82 -7.56 -4.32
C GLY A 55 40.00 -8.92 -4.98
N GLN A 56 40.42 -8.96 -6.25
CA GLN A 56 40.75 -10.19 -6.95
C GLN A 56 42.17 -10.66 -6.60
N VAL A 57 43.10 -9.72 -6.44
CA VAL A 57 44.52 -10.02 -6.15
C VAL A 57 44.77 -10.27 -4.67
N PHE A 58 44.13 -9.51 -3.78
CA PHE A 58 44.28 -9.57 -2.33
C PHE A 58 42.92 -9.78 -1.63
N PRO A 59 42.22 -10.89 -1.89
CA PRO A 59 40.89 -11.14 -1.33
C PRO A 59 40.89 -11.14 0.21
N GLN A 60 42.01 -11.45 0.86
CA GLN A 60 42.15 -11.46 2.32
C GLN A 60 41.89 -10.09 2.98
N TYR A 61 42.10 -8.97 2.26
CA TYR A 61 41.85 -7.63 2.81
C TYR A 61 40.39 -7.19 2.70
N PHE A 62 39.58 -7.92 1.93
CA PHE A 62 38.17 -7.59 1.67
C PHE A 62 37.20 -8.68 2.12
N GLN A 63 37.71 -9.75 2.74
CA GLN A 63 36.89 -10.71 3.45
C GLN A 63 36.43 -10.07 4.77
N ALA A 64 35.14 -9.76 4.86
CA ALA A 64 34.54 -9.47 6.16
C ALA A 64 34.81 -10.68 7.07
N ALA A 65 35.36 -10.44 8.27
CA ALA A 65 35.43 -11.47 9.29
C ALA A 65 34.03 -12.10 9.45
N PRO A 66 33.92 -13.44 9.62
CA PRO A 66 32.63 -14.02 9.94
C PRO A 66 32.10 -13.32 11.19
N MET A 67 30.98 -12.59 11.02
CA MET A 67 30.32 -11.90 12.11
C MET A 67 30.11 -12.93 13.23
N PRO A 68 30.42 -12.62 14.50
CA PRO A 68 29.99 -13.47 15.61
C PRO A 68 28.49 -13.72 15.40
N ALA A 69 28.07 -14.99 15.46
CA ALA A 69 26.65 -15.31 15.34
C ALA A 69 25.93 -14.39 16.33
N ALA A 70 25.04 -13.53 15.82
CA ALA A 70 24.22 -12.70 16.69
C ALA A 70 23.60 -13.65 17.72
N PRO A 71 23.63 -13.32 19.03
CA PRO A 71 22.89 -14.12 20.00
C PRO A 71 21.48 -14.30 19.43
N PRO A 72 20.90 -15.53 19.51
CA PRO A 72 19.57 -15.75 18.97
C PRO A 72 18.68 -14.65 19.52
N VAL A 73 18.19 -13.78 18.65
CA VAL A 73 17.19 -12.78 19.04
C VAL A 73 16.09 -13.61 19.69
N PRO A 74 15.73 -13.36 20.96
CA PRO A 74 14.61 -14.07 21.56
C PRO A 74 13.45 -13.94 20.58
N ILE A 75 13.00 -15.05 20.00
CA ILE A 75 11.79 -15.04 19.18
C ILE A 75 10.71 -14.64 20.16
N ALA A 76 10.29 -13.37 20.11
CA ALA A 76 9.14 -12.92 20.88
C ALA A 76 8.01 -13.90 20.55
N PRO A 77 7.32 -14.45 21.56
CA PRO A 77 6.25 -15.42 21.31
C PRO A 77 5.28 -14.82 20.30
N ASP A 78 4.96 -15.57 19.25
CA ASP A 78 4.08 -15.10 18.17
C ASP A 78 2.80 -14.50 18.79
N PRO A 79 2.55 -13.19 18.64
CA PRO A 79 1.34 -12.56 19.11
C PRO A 79 0.06 -13.31 18.71
N ALA A 80 0.07 -13.98 17.55
CA ALA A 80 -1.05 -14.79 17.10
C ALA A 80 -1.24 -16.08 17.92
N ALA A 81 -0.17 -16.66 18.48
CA ALA A 81 -0.24 -17.86 19.32
C ALA A 81 -0.84 -17.59 20.71
N ASN A 82 -0.75 -16.36 21.20
CA ASN A 82 -1.30 -15.92 22.49
C ASN A 82 -2.62 -15.14 22.36
N TYR A 83 -3.16 -15.01 21.15
CA TYR A 83 -4.43 -14.34 20.92
C TYR A 83 -5.57 -15.04 21.69
N GLN A 84 -6.32 -14.25 22.45
CA GLN A 84 -7.57 -14.69 23.07
C GLN A 84 -8.71 -13.82 22.56
N ALA A 85 -9.79 -14.45 22.07
CA ALA A 85 -10.97 -13.73 21.61
C ALA A 85 -11.56 -12.90 22.76
N GLY A 86 -11.66 -11.57 22.57
CA GLY A 86 -12.17 -10.64 23.58
C GLY A 86 -11.37 -9.33 23.72
N GLY A 87 -10.22 -9.21 23.06
CA GLY A 87 -9.47 -7.96 22.98
C GLY A 87 -10.24 -6.82 22.30
N ALA A 88 -9.87 -5.57 22.59
CA ALA A 88 -10.52 -4.38 22.05
C ALA A 88 -9.81 -3.87 20.79
N VAL A 89 -10.58 -3.35 19.84
CA VAL A 89 -10.09 -2.60 18.68
C VAL A 89 -10.62 -1.18 18.81
N GLU A 90 -9.71 -0.22 18.79
CA GLU A 90 -10.06 1.21 18.72
C GLU A 90 -9.60 1.77 17.39
N MET A 91 -10.47 2.55 16.74
CA MET A 91 -10.18 3.22 15.48
C MET A 91 -10.39 4.72 15.71
N GLU A 92 -9.38 5.50 15.38
CA GLU A 92 -9.39 6.96 15.48
C GLU A 92 -8.83 7.59 14.19
N ILE A 93 -9.23 8.84 13.93
CA ILE A 93 -8.74 9.61 12.79
C ILE A 93 -7.96 10.79 13.35
N ILE A 94 -6.65 10.79 13.12
CA ILE A 94 -5.75 11.86 13.52
C ILE A 94 -5.83 12.96 12.47
N ASP A 95 -6.26 14.16 12.87
CA ASP A 95 -6.29 15.33 12.02
C ASP A 95 -5.02 16.17 12.22
N SER A 96 -4.18 16.25 11.18
CA SER A 96 -2.96 17.07 11.16
C SER A 96 -3.15 18.40 10.42
N GLY A 97 -4.40 18.78 10.10
CA GLY A 97 -4.79 19.97 9.37
C GLY A 97 -4.75 19.81 7.86
N LEU A 98 -3.61 19.40 7.29
CA LEU A 98 -3.47 19.16 5.83
C LEU A 98 -3.80 17.72 5.45
N PHE A 99 -3.42 16.76 6.29
CA PHE A 99 -3.66 15.34 6.08
C PHE A 99 -4.46 14.78 7.25
N LYS A 100 -5.28 13.78 6.94
CA LYS A 100 -5.88 12.92 7.95
C LYS A 100 -5.20 11.57 7.89
N MET A 101 -5.01 10.97 9.05
CA MET A 101 -4.34 9.67 9.19
C MET A 101 -5.13 8.78 10.14
N PRO A 102 -5.66 7.65 9.67
CA PRO A 102 -6.27 6.69 10.56
C PRO A 102 -5.23 5.98 11.43
N LYS A 103 -5.58 5.79 12.69
CA LYS A 103 -4.85 4.96 13.65
C LYS A 103 -5.79 3.90 14.21
N ILE A 104 -5.27 2.68 14.30
CA ILE A 104 -5.96 1.52 14.85
C ILE A 104 -5.14 1.00 16.02
N THR A 105 -5.72 1.03 17.22
CA THR A 105 -5.10 0.48 18.42
C THR A 105 -5.63 -0.92 18.67
N LEU A 106 -4.71 -1.88 18.81
CA LEU A 106 -4.98 -3.28 19.12
C LEU A 106 -4.59 -3.57 20.57
N ASN A 107 -5.48 -4.21 21.32
CA ASN A 107 -5.20 -4.74 22.65
C ASN A 107 -5.58 -6.22 22.68
N ASN A 108 -4.59 -7.09 22.43
CA ASN A 108 -4.76 -8.52 22.21
C ASN A 108 -5.93 -8.85 21.26
N SER A 109 -5.99 -8.12 20.14
CA SER A 109 -7.13 -8.12 19.23
C SER A 109 -6.69 -8.28 17.77
N GLN A 110 -7.67 -8.34 16.88
CA GLN A 110 -7.45 -8.54 15.45
C GLN A 110 -8.20 -7.50 14.61
N VAL A 111 -7.58 -7.06 13.53
CA VAL A 111 -8.20 -6.17 12.54
C VAL A 111 -7.85 -6.64 11.13
N VAL A 112 -8.81 -6.53 10.21
CA VAL A 112 -8.61 -6.75 8.78
C VAL A 112 -8.31 -5.41 8.14
N ILE A 113 -7.24 -5.31 7.35
CA ILE A 113 -6.85 -4.08 6.65
C ILE A 113 -6.72 -4.38 5.15
N GLU A 114 -7.14 -3.43 4.31
CA GLU A 114 -6.97 -3.49 2.86
C GLU A 114 -5.47 -3.54 2.51
N ALA A 115 -5.11 -4.35 1.51
CA ALA A 115 -3.71 -4.43 1.09
C ALA A 115 -3.20 -3.07 0.62
N GLY A 116 -2.01 -2.69 1.10
CA GLY A 116 -1.39 -1.42 0.77
C GLY A 116 -1.87 -0.23 1.61
N ALA A 117 -2.93 -0.36 2.39
CA ALA A 117 -3.42 0.76 3.21
C ALA A 117 -2.55 1.05 4.45
N MET A 118 -1.68 0.13 4.87
CA MET A 118 -0.84 0.29 6.06
C MET A 118 0.39 1.17 5.78
N HIS A 119 0.61 2.18 6.62
CA HIS A 119 1.75 3.08 6.55
C HIS A 119 2.90 2.65 7.47
N TYR A 120 2.62 2.49 8.77
CA TYR A 120 3.56 1.90 9.74
C TYR A 120 2.81 1.27 10.92
N MET A 121 3.50 0.45 11.72
CA MET A 121 2.96 -0.14 12.94
C MET A 121 3.98 -0.13 14.07
N ARG A 122 3.49 -0.15 15.31
CA ARG A 122 4.30 -0.16 16.53
C ARG A 122 3.74 -1.16 17.53
N GLY A 123 4.61 -2.01 18.08
CA GLY A 123 4.25 -3.01 19.09
C GLY A 123 4.28 -4.45 18.55
N PRO A 124 4.09 -5.45 19.43
CA PRO A 124 4.06 -6.86 19.05
C PRO A 124 2.79 -7.19 18.25
N ILE A 125 2.86 -7.02 16.92
CA ILE A 125 1.79 -7.31 15.96
C ILE A 125 2.30 -8.26 14.88
N THR A 126 1.56 -9.34 14.63
CA THR A 126 1.78 -10.29 13.53
C THR A 126 0.81 -10.00 12.39
N ILE A 127 1.27 -10.16 11.16
CA ILE A 127 0.47 -10.01 9.95
C ILE A 127 0.27 -11.38 9.31
N ASP A 128 -0.97 -11.86 9.28
CA ASP A 128 -1.36 -13.03 8.49
C ASP A 128 -1.99 -12.57 7.18
N ALA A 129 -1.17 -12.54 6.12
CA ALA A 129 -1.68 -12.47 4.77
C ALA A 129 -2.13 -13.88 4.37
N LYS A 130 -3.41 -14.20 4.59
CA LYS A 130 -3.99 -15.46 4.11
C LYS A 130 -3.92 -15.52 2.58
N LEU A 131 -2.78 -15.98 2.04
CA LEU A 131 -2.68 -16.31 0.63
C LEU A 131 -3.60 -17.51 0.37
N PRO A 132 -4.51 -17.44 -0.61
CA PRO A 132 -5.21 -18.62 -1.04
C PRO A 132 -4.18 -19.67 -1.50
N SER A 133 -4.31 -20.90 -0.99
CA SER A 133 -3.41 -22.02 -1.30
C SER A 133 -3.19 -22.16 -2.81
N MET A 134 -1.98 -22.59 -3.22
CA MET A 134 -1.55 -22.65 -4.63
C MET A 134 -2.54 -23.38 -5.57
N GLY A 135 -3.32 -24.36 -5.07
CA GLY A 135 -4.38 -25.03 -5.86
C GLY A 135 -5.60 -24.14 -6.19
N LYS A 136 -5.87 -23.12 -5.38
CA LYS A 136 -6.94 -22.12 -5.60
C LYS A 136 -6.47 -20.97 -6.50
N PHE A 137 -5.15 -20.78 -6.62
CA PHE A 137 -4.51 -19.77 -7.49
C PHE A 137 -4.78 -20.04 -8.98
N LEU A 138 -4.84 -21.31 -9.38
CA LEU A 138 -5.13 -21.69 -10.78
C LEU A 138 -6.57 -21.34 -11.20
N LYS A 139 -7.53 -21.31 -10.25
CA LYS A 139 -8.89 -20.79 -10.48
C LYS A 139 -8.99 -19.27 -10.30
N ALA A 140 -8.16 -18.67 -9.45
CA ALA A 140 -8.17 -17.23 -9.17
C ALA A 140 -7.68 -16.37 -10.34
N LYS A 141 -6.90 -16.92 -11.29
CA LYS A 141 -6.55 -16.20 -12.53
C LYS A 141 -7.75 -15.81 -13.41
N PHE A 142 -8.91 -16.42 -13.21
CA PHE A 142 -10.17 -16.06 -13.89
C PHE A 142 -11.08 -15.14 -13.07
N THR A 143 -10.72 -14.83 -11.82
CA THR A 143 -11.45 -13.92 -10.92
C THR A 143 -10.48 -12.82 -10.48
N LYS A 144 -10.29 -11.80 -11.32
CA LYS A 144 -9.30 -10.71 -11.20
C LYS A 144 -9.36 -9.85 -9.92
N GLU A 145 -10.16 -10.18 -8.90
CA GLU A 145 -10.24 -9.45 -7.64
C GLU A 145 -10.47 -10.41 -6.46
N LYS A 146 -9.43 -11.11 -6.02
CA LYS A 146 -9.33 -11.44 -4.59
C LYS A 146 -8.21 -10.60 -4.00
N ALA A 147 -8.57 -9.36 -3.64
CA ALA A 147 -7.73 -8.55 -2.76
C ALA A 147 -7.39 -9.40 -1.54
N VAL A 148 -6.10 -9.70 -1.38
CA VAL A 148 -5.60 -10.35 -0.17
C VAL A 148 -5.78 -9.31 0.93
N ARG A 149 -6.71 -9.53 1.86
CA ARG A 149 -6.91 -8.62 3.00
C ARG A 149 -6.16 -9.18 4.21
N PRO A 150 -4.96 -8.67 4.53
CA PRO A 150 -4.18 -9.13 5.68
C PRO A 150 -4.93 -8.94 7.00
N VAL A 151 -4.74 -9.90 7.91
CA VAL A 151 -5.23 -9.81 9.29
C VAL A 151 -4.05 -9.46 10.20
N TYR A 152 -4.18 -8.36 10.94
CA TYR A 152 -3.20 -7.91 11.92
C TYR A 152 -3.65 -8.38 13.30
N THR A 153 -2.78 -9.08 14.03
CA THR A 153 -3.08 -9.69 15.34
C THR A 153 -2.04 -9.27 16.36
N GLY A 154 -2.47 -8.80 17.54
CA GLY A 154 -1.57 -8.56 18.67
C GLY A 154 -1.96 -7.38 19.54
N THR A 155 -0.95 -6.72 20.11
CA THR A 155 -1.10 -5.52 20.95
C THR A 155 -0.18 -4.42 20.45
N GLY A 156 -0.72 -3.25 20.11
CA GLY A 156 0.05 -2.15 19.56
C GLY A 156 -0.82 -1.19 18.74
N GLU A 157 -0.19 -0.46 17.84
CA GLU A 157 -0.82 0.55 17.00
C GLU A 157 -0.48 0.30 15.54
N VAL A 158 -1.47 0.42 14.66
CA VAL A 158 -1.33 0.39 13.20
C VAL A 158 -1.81 1.72 12.64
N TYR A 159 -0.98 2.36 11.83
CA TYR A 159 -1.26 3.64 11.19
C TYR A 159 -1.47 3.39 9.69
N LEU A 160 -2.52 3.94 9.13
CA LEU A 160 -2.83 3.81 7.69
C LEU A 160 -2.28 4.99 6.89
N GLU A 161 -2.21 4.85 5.57
CA GLU A 161 -1.70 5.89 4.68
C GLU A 161 -2.43 7.21 4.90
N PRO A 162 -1.72 8.32 5.14
CA PRO A 162 -2.32 9.64 5.21
C PRO A 162 -2.74 10.10 3.81
N THR A 163 -3.93 10.67 3.70
CA THR A 163 -4.42 11.21 2.43
C THR A 163 -5.01 12.61 2.62
N PHE A 164 -5.25 13.26 1.48
CA PHE A 164 -6.01 14.50 1.40
C PHE A 164 -7.53 14.28 1.42
N ALA A 165 -7.99 13.04 1.35
CA ALA A 165 -9.40 12.69 1.43
C ALA A 165 -9.88 12.68 2.89
N GLU A 166 -11.17 12.44 3.07
CA GLU A 166 -11.80 12.26 4.36
C GLU A 166 -11.81 10.78 4.74
N TYR A 167 -11.86 10.51 6.04
CA TYR A 167 -12.02 9.17 6.61
C TYR A 167 -13.23 9.18 7.52
N ASP A 168 -13.92 8.05 7.56
CA ASP A 168 -15.11 7.87 8.39
C ASP A 168 -15.15 6.46 8.98
N ILE A 169 -15.81 6.33 10.13
CA ILE A 169 -15.99 5.06 10.83
C ILE A 169 -17.48 4.72 10.86
N LEU A 170 -17.86 3.67 10.16
CA LEU A 170 -19.19 3.09 10.19
C LEU A 170 -19.26 2.04 11.31
N ASN A 171 -20.23 2.19 12.22
CA ASN A 171 -20.51 1.18 13.25
C ASN A 171 -21.68 0.31 12.76
N LEU A 172 -21.41 -0.95 12.44
CA LEU A 172 -22.42 -1.90 12.01
C LEU A 172 -23.09 -2.57 13.20
N ASN A 173 -24.42 -2.68 13.17
CA ASN A 173 -25.20 -3.46 14.11
C ASN A 173 -26.11 -4.47 13.40
N GLN A 174 -25.57 -5.66 13.09
CA GLN A 174 -26.29 -6.74 12.38
C GLN A 174 -26.93 -6.29 11.06
N GLU A 175 -26.22 -5.42 10.34
CA GLU A 175 -26.69 -4.83 9.09
C GLU A 175 -25.66 -5.03 7.98
N SER A 176 -26.02 -4.65 6.75
CA SER A 176 -25.12 -4.73 5.62
C SER A 176 -25.11 -3.43 4.83
N TRP A 177 -23.90 -3.03 4.44
CA TRP A 177 -23.63 -1.85 3.64
C TRP A 177 -22.82 -2.22 2.41
N VAL A 178 -23.02 -1.46 1.33
CA VAL A 178 -22.23 -1.52 0.11
C VAL A 178 -21.46 -0.22 0.00
N LEU A 179 -20.13 -0.32 -0.03
CA LEU A 179 -19.20 0.79 -0.17
C LEU A 179 -18.72 0.87 -1.61
N ASP A 180 -18.52 2.10 -2.09
CA ASP A 180 -17.96 2.34 -3.40
C ASP A 180 -16.53 1.80 -3.54
N ARG A 181 -16.07 1.65 -4.78
CA ARG A 181 -14.76 1.08 -5.08
C ARG A 181 -13.64 1.89 -4.43
N GLY A 182 -12.75 1.21 -3.73
CA GLY A 182 -11.59 1.84 -3.09
C GLY A 182 -11.94 2.64 -1.82
N ALA A 183 -13.20 2.66 -1.39
CA ALA A 183 -13.56 3.31 -0.13
C ALA A 183 -13.16 2.47 1.09
N PHE A 184 -13.27 1.13 1.03
CA PHE A 184 -12.94 0.27 2.17
C PHE A 184 -11.45 0.34 2.55
N LEU A 185 -11.14 0.48 3.84
CA LEU A 185 -9.77 0.50 4.35
C LEU A 185 -9.50 -0.55 5.42
N ALA A 186 -10.36 -0.68 6.44
CA ALA A 186 -10.19 -1.65 7.51
C ALA A 186 -11.51 -2.00 8.20
N CYS A 187 -11.56 -3.15 8.88
CA CYS A 187 -12.69 -3.50 9.74
C CYS A 187 -12.29 -4.44 10.87
N GLU A 188 -13.10 -4.47 11.93
CA GLU A 188 -13.02 -5.53 12.93
C GLU A 188 -13.27 -6.91 12.29
N THR A 189 -12.69 -7.97 12.85
CA THR A 189 -12.81 -9.35 12.31
C THR A 189 -14.22 -9.94 12.38
N ARG A 190 -15.14 -9.33 13.15
CA ARG A 190 -16.56 -9.68 13.20
C ARG A 190 -17.36 -9.15 11.99
N VAL A 191 -16.77 -8.25 11.21
CA VAL A 191 -17.35 -7.76 9.97
C VAL A 191 -16.92 -8.68 8.83
N GLU A 192 -17.90 -9.24 8.13
CA GLU A 192 -17.67 -9.98 6.90
C GLU A 192 -17.50 -9.00 5.74
N VAL A 193 -16.44 -9.16 4.95
CA VAL A 193 -16.15 -8.32 3.78
C VAL A 193 -16.29 -9.13 2.51
N GLY A 194 -17.36 -8.88 1.78
CA GLY A 194 -17.72 -9.52 0.52
C GLY A 194 -17.53 -8.62 -0.70
N MET A 195 -17.93 -9.15 -1.83
CA MET A 195 -17.94 -8.47 -3.11
C MET A 195 -19.39 -8.35 -3.58
N PHE A 196 -19.86 -7.12 -3.81
CA PHE A 196 -21.17 -6.84 -4.36
C PHE A 196 -21.05 -6.66 -5.87
N THR A 197 -21.86 -7.42 -6.63
CA THR A 197 -22.01 -7.21 -8.08
C THR A 197 -23.40 -6.67 -8.35
N ASN A 198 -23.46 -5.50 -8.97
CA ASN A 198 -24.74 -5.04 -9.51
C ASN A 198 -24.92 -5.58 -10.94
N LYS A 199 -25.94 -6.41 -11.13
CA LYS A 199 -26.32 -6.96 -12.45
C LYS A 199 -26.68 -5.87 -13.47
N ALA A 200 -27.15 -4.72 -13.01
CA ALA A 200 -27.45 -3.58 -13.89
C ALA A 200 -26.17 -2.92 -14.44
N ILE A 201 -25.10 -2.88 -13.64
CA ILE A 201 -23.84 -2.23 -14.00
C ILE A 201 -23.00 -3.13 -14.91
N SER A 202 -22.99 -4.45 -14.68
CA SER A 202 -22.24 -5.40 -15.51
C SER A 202 -22.67 -5.40 -16.98
N GLY A 203 -23.94 -5.07 -17.28
CA GLY A 203 -24.45 -4.96 -18.65
C GLY A 203 -24.08 -3.66 -19.38
N LEU A 204 -23.74 -2.60 -18.64
CA LEU A 204 -23.42 -1.27 -19.19
C LEU A 204 -21.94 -1.12 -19.58
N PHE A 205 -21.03 -1.80 -18.87
CA PHE A 205 -19.58 -1.67 -19.02
C PHE A 205 -18.93 -2.84 -19.79
N GLY A 206 -19.64 -3.40 -20.77
CA GLY A 206 -19.03 -4.37 -21.71
C GLY A 206 -18.65 -5.73 -21.10
N GLY A 207 -19.27 -6.12 -19.98
CA GLY A 207 -19.06 -7.44 -19.36
C GLY A 207 -17.88 -7.52 -18.41
N GLU A 208 -17.09 -6.45 -18.24
CA GLU A 208 -16.19 -6.32 -17.08
C GLU A 208 -17.06 -5.95 -15.88
N GLY A 209 -17.33 -6.92 -15.00
CA GLY A 209 -18.12 -6.69 -13.80
C GLY A 209 -17.52 -5.54 -12.98
N LEU A 210 -18.33 -4.52 -12.70
CA LEU A 210 -17.99 -3.51 -11.69
C LEU A 210 -18.38 -4.09 -10.33
N PHE A 211 -17.36 -4.28 -9.49
CA PHE A 211 -17.49 -4.84 -8.16
C PHE A 211 -17.37 -3.74 -7.11
N GLN A 212 -18.31 -3.72 -6.18
CA GLN A 212 -18.29 -2.87 -5.00
C GLN A 212 -17.95 -3.72 -3.76
N THR A 213 -17.50 -3.10 -2.69
CA THR A 213 -17.20 -3.83 -1.45
C THR A 213 -18.47 -3.91 -0.60
N GLN A 214 -18.88 -5.11 -0.22
CA GLN A 214 -19.97 -5.29 0.74
C GLN A 214 -19.38 -5.56 2.12
N VAL A 215 -19.91 -4.92 3.14
CA VAL A 215 -19.63 -5.24 4.54
C VAL A 215 -20.92 -5.67 5.24
N SER A 216 -20.84 -6.66 6.12
CA SER A 216 -21.99 -7.15 6.89
C SER A 216 -21.60 -7.67 8.26
N GLY A 217 -22.54 -7.63 9.21
CA GLY A 217 -22.37 -8.15 10.55
C GLY A 217 -22.36 -7.03 11.60
N SER A 218 -21.49 -7.15 12.59
CA SER A 218 -21.39 -6.18 13.69
C SER A 218 -19.95 -5.80 13.97
N GLY A 219 -19.67 -4.51 14.14
CA GLY A 219 -18.33 -3.99 14.39
C GLY A 219 -18.03 -2.71 13.62
N LYS A 220 -16.82 -2.20 13.79
CA LYS A 220 -16.37 -0.97 13.14
C LYS A 220 -15.80 -1.24 11.74
N VAL A 221 -16.12 -0.38 10.80
CA VAL A 221 -15.57 -0.32 9.45
C VAL A 221 -15.00 1.07 9.21
N LEU A 222 -13.72 1.15 8.94
CA LEU A 222 -13.03 2.36 8.52
C LEU A 222 -13.03 2.43 6.99
N PHE A 223 -13.42 3.59 6.45
CA PHE A 223 -13.47 3.81 5.02
C PHE A 223 -13.11 5.26 4.65
N LEU A 224 -12.80 5.45 3.38
CA LEU A 224 -12.40 6.72 2.76
C LEU A 224 -13.60 7.36 2.04
N SER A 225 -13.68 8.68 2.09
CA SER A 225 -14.63 9.49 1.34
C SER A 225 -13.90 10.67 0.65
N PRO A 226 -14.34 11.13 -0.53
CA PRO A 226 -13.67 12.22 -1.25
C PRO A 226 -13.91 13.59 -0.61
N GLY A 227 -14.84 13.69 0.35
CA GLY A 227 -15.26 14.91 1.02
C GLY A 227 -16.24 14.59 2.16
N PRO A 228 -16.69 15.61 2.91
CA PRO A 228 -17.58 15.42 4.06
C PRO A 228 -18.86 14.66 3.68
N LEU A 229 -19.25 13.71 4.54
CA LEU A 229 -20.42 12.88 4.31
C LEU A 229 -21.70 13.51 4.86
N GLU A 230 -22.75 13.41 4.06
CA GLU A 230 -24.15 13.64 4.43
C GLU A 230 -24.88 12.29 4.50
N ARG A 231 -25.64 12.08 5.57
CA ARG A 231 -26.47 10.89 5.75
C ARG A 231 -27.89 11.17 5.27
N ILE A 232 -28.30 10.49 4.20
CA ILE A 232 -29.65 10.61 3.63
C ILE A 232 -30.43 9.34 3.95
N GLU A 233 -31.50 9.48 4.72
CA GLU A 233 -32.41 8.38 5.06
C GLU A 233 -33.60 8.38 4.09
N LEU A 234 -33.89 7.21 3.52
CA LEU A 234 -35.00 6.98 2.61
C LEU A 234 -36.02 6.08 3.30
N VAL A 235 -37.30 6.46 3.18
CA VAL A 235 -38.44 5.67 3.69
C VAL A 235 -39.44 5.49 2.56
N ASN A 236 -39.33 4.37 1.86
CA ASN A 236 -40.06 4.08 0.62
C ASN A 236 -39.95 5.21 -0.41
N ASP A 237 -38.76 5.78 -0.53
CA ASP A 237 -38.47 6.96 -1.33
C ASP A 237 -37.44 6.65 -2.42
N GLN A 238 -37.14 7.64 -3.26
CA GLN A 238 -36.15 7.59 -4.32
C GLN A 238 -35.15 8.74 -4.20
N LEU A 239 -33.86 8.40 -4.26
CA LEU A 239 -32.77 9.37 -4.42
C LEU A 239 -32.09 9.15 -5.78
N VAL A 240 -31.84 10.23 -6.52
CA VAL A 240 -31.06 10.22 -7.77
C VAL A 240 -29.84 11.10 -7.57
N VAL A 241 -28.67 10.55 -7.88
CA VAL A 241 -27.37 11.18 -7.67
C VAL A 241 -26.62 11.20 -8.99
N ASP A 242 -26.09 12.36 -9.36
CA ASP A 242 -25.19 12.48 -10.52
C ASP A 242 -23.83 11.85 -10.19
N GLY A 243 -23.30 10.99 -11.06
CA GLY A 243 -21.95 10.43 -10.90
C GLY A 243 -21.64 9.75 -9.54
N SER A 244 -20.38 9.86 -9.10
CA SER A 244 -19.76 9.07 -8.02
C SER A 244 -19.84 9.69 -6.61
N PHE A 245 -20.82 10.57 -6.34
CA PHE A 245 -20.94 11.20 -5.02
C PHE A 245 -21.41 10.24 -3.93
N ALA A 246 -22.08 9.13 -4.27
CA ALA A 246 -22.53 8.15 -3.29
C ALA A 246 -21.37 7.23 -2.87
N VAL A 247 -20.94 7.36 -1.61
CA VAL A 247 -19.77 6.65 -1.07
C VAL A 247 -20.15 5.31 -0.45
N ALA A 248 -21.29 5.25 0.23
CA ALA A 248 -21.81 4.01 0.80
C ALA A 248 -23.33 4.02 0.88
N ARG A 249 -23.95 2.84 0.96
CA ARG A 249 -25.39 2.69 1.16
C ARG A 249 -25.74 1.42 1.93
N THR A 250 -26.90 1.38 2.55
CA THR A 250 -27.44 0.12 3.07
C THR A 250 -27.73 -0.85 1.91
N ALA A 251 -27.44 -2.13 2.12
CA ALA A 251 -27.66 -3.16 1.12
C ALA A 251 -29.15 -3.43 0.85
N SER A 252 -30.06 -2.93 1.70
CA SER A 252 -31.51 -3.02 1.55
C SER A 252 -32.07 -2.16 0.40
N LEU A 253 -31.34 -1.11 -0.01
CA LEU A 253 -31.77 -0.24 -1.08
C LEU A 253 -31.60 -0.92 -2.43
N ASP A 254 -32.64 -0.82 -3.26
CA ASP A 254 -32.53 -1.16 -4.68
C ASP A 254 -31.70 -0.09 -5.38
N TYR A 255 -30.68 -0.52 -6.12
CA TYR A 255 -29.67 0.34 -6.70
C TYR A 255 -29.51 0.05 -8.20
N SER A 256 -29.64 1.09 -9.00
CA SER A 256 -29.46 1.05 -10.45
C SER A 256 -28.56 2.18 -10.94
N VAL A 257 -27.85 1.92 -12.04
CA VAL A 257 -27.18 2.96 -12.83
C VAL A 257 -28.00 3.16 -14.08
N GLU A 258 -28.52 4.36 -14.27
CA GLU A 258 -29.46 4.69 -15.35
C GLU A 258 -28.84 5.71 -16.29
N LYS A 259 -29.07 5.56 -17.60
CA LYS A 259 -28.68 6.58 -18.58
C LYS A 259 -29.52 7.83 -18.39
N ALA A 260 -28.89 8.99 -18.42
CA ALA A 260 -29.57 10.27 -18.46
C ALA A 260 -30.16 10.53 -19.86
N THR A 261 -31.23 9.80 -20.22
CA THR A 261 -31.94 10.01 -21.49
C THR A 261 -32.88 11.21 -21.46
N LYS A 262 -33.19 11.75 -22.65
CA LYS A 262 -34.08 12.91 -22.87
C LYS A 262 -35.41 12.73 -22.11
N GLY A 263 -35.70 13.64 -21.17
CA GLY A 263 -37.05 13.79 -20.58
C GLY A 263 -37.09 13.96 -19.06
N LEU A 264 -36.32 13.20 -18.27
CA LEU A 264 -36.41 13.24 -16.80
C LEU A 264 -35.19 13.87 -16.12
N PHE A 265 -33.98 13.68 -16.65
CA PHE A 265 -32.73 14.14 -16.01
C PHE A 265 -31.68 14.67 -17.00
N SER A 266 -32.06 14.90 -18.26
CA SER A 266 -31.12 15.21 -19.35
C SER A 266 -30.36 16.54 -19.21
N SER A 267 -30.73 17.39 -18.26
CA SER A 267 -30.06 18.67 -17.97
C SER A 267 -29.29 18.67 -16.64
N TRP A 268 -29.29 17.56 -15.89
CA TRP A 268 -28.76 17.49 -14.52
C TRP A 268 -27.44 16.73 -14.39
N THR A 269 -26.95 16.12 -15.47
CA THR A 269 -25.67 15.39 -15.43
C THR A 269 -24.51 16.25 -15.91
N SER A 270 -23.36 16.14 -15.25
CA SER A 270 -22.07 16.79 -15.57
C SER A 270 -21.45 16.44 -16.94
N GLY A 271 -22.20 15.78 -17.83
CA GLY A 271 -21.76 15.41 -19.18
C GLY A 271 -21.32 13.95 -19.37
N GLU A 272 -21.33 13.14 -18.30
CA GLU A 272 -20.93 11.72 -18.34
C GLU A 272 -22.07 10.75 -18.75
N GLY A 273 -23.32 11.20 -18.66
CA GLY A 273 -24.49 10.50 -19.24
C GLY A 273 -25.12 9.40 -18.38
N PHE A 274 -24.71 9.23 -17.12
CA PHE A 274 -25.26 8.23 -16.19
C PHE A 274 -25.53 8.82 -14.80
N VAL A 275 -26.58 8.31 -14.15
CA VAL A 275 -26.94 8.65 -12.76
C VAL A 275 -27.09 7.39 -11.92
N ASN A 276 -26.82 7.53 -10.63
CA ASN A 276 -27.02 6.51 -9.62
C ASN A 276 -28.39 6.71 -8.98
N THR A 277 -29.27 5.71 -9.06
CA THR A 277 -30.62 5.75 -8.49
C THR A 277 -30.74 4.76 -7.34
N PHE A 278 -31.24 5.23 -6.21
CA PHE A 278 -31.49 4.45 -4.99
C PHE A 278 -32.98 4.48 -4.68
N ARG A 279 -33.59 3.31 -4.42
CA ARG A 279 -35.03 3.17 -4.16
C ARG A 279 -35.29 2.29 -2.95
N GLY A 280 -36.31 2.64 -2.17
CA GLY A 280 -36.82 1.83 -1.06
C GLY A 280 -36.57 2.47 0.30
N SER A 281 -36.30 1.63 1.31
CA SER A 281 -36.04 2.08 2.68
C SER A 281 -34.63 1.71 3.14
N GLY A 282 -33.88 2.71 3.59
CA GLY A 282 -32.47 2.54 3.94
C GLY A 282 -31.72 3.87 4.03
N THR A 283 -30.40 3.81 3.93
CA THR A 283 -29.56 5.01 4.06
C THR A 283 -28.51 5.07 2.97
N VAL A 284 -28.23 6.28 2.49
CA VAL A 284 -27.11 6.60 1.60
C VAL A 284 -26.17 7.57 2.32
N LEU A 285 -24.86 7.31 2.28
CA LEU A 285 -23.82 8.26 2.65
C LEU A 285 -23.31 8.93 1.37
N LEU A 286 -23.61 10.21 1.25
CA LEU A 286 -23.30 11.03 0.09
C LEU A 286 -22.14 11.96 0.43
N ALA A 287 -21.17 12.14 -0.47
CA ALA A 287 -20.19 13.22 -0.42
C ALA A 287 -20.56 14.26 -1.51
N PRO A 288 -21.42 15.25 -1.21
CA PRO A 288 -21.97 16.14 -2.23
C PRO A 288 -20.91 17.00 -2.91
N VAL A 289 -19.87 17.34 -2.17
CA VAL A 289 -18.71 18.08 -2.65
C VAL A 289 -17.43 17.37 -2.21
N PRO A 290 -16.45 17.14 -3.10
CA PRO A 290 -15.13 16.74 -2.66
C PRO A 290 -14.53 17.84 -1.78
N ASN A 291 -13.66 17.47 -0.85
CA ASN A 291 -13.00 18.49 -0.05
C ASN A 291 -12.04 19.35 -0.91
N ARG A 292 -11.60 20.48 -0.35
CA ARG A 292 -10.79 21.47 -1.08
C ARG A 292 -9.52 20.88 -1.68
N TYR A 293 -8.87 19.94 -0.99
CA TYR A 293 -7.59 19.36 -1.40
C TYR A 293 -7.77 18.31 -2.49
N VAL A 294 -8.77 17.45 -2.34
CA VAL A 294 -9.16 16.48 -3.39
C VAL A 294 -9.58 17.21 -4.66
N THR A 295 -10.36 18.29 -4.53
CA THR A 295 -10.74 19.15 -5.66
C THR A 295 -9.51 19.72 -6.37
N LEU A 296 -8.61 20.36 -5.63
CA LEU A 296 -7.38 20.91 -6.20
C LEU A 296 -6.52 19.84 -6.88
N MET A 297 -6.35 18.66 -6.26
CA MET A 297 -5.60 17.56 -6.85
C MET A 297 -6.22 17.06 -8.16
N ARG A 298 -7.56 16.98 -8.25
CA ARG A 298 -8.26 16.62 -9.48
C ARG A 298 -8.00 17.65 -10.59
N GLU A 299 -8.08 18.93 -10.27
CA GLU A 299 -7.81 20.03 -11.22
C GLU A 299 -6.35 20.00 -11.72
N PHE A 300 -5.37 19.91 -10.81
CA PHE A 300 -3.95 19.81 -11.19
C PHE A 300 -3.64 18.56 -12.01
N GLY A 301 -4.26 17.42 -11.67
CA GLY A 301 -4.16 16.20 -12.45
C GLY A 301 -4.71 16.36 -13.87
N GLY A 302 -5.84 17.05 -14.01
CA GLY A 302 -6.46 17.40 -15.30
C GLY A 302 -5.57 18.30 -16.16
N ILE A 303 -4.92 19.30 -15.56
CA ILE A 303 -3.98 20.16 -16.27
C ILE A 303 -2.78 19.34 -16.79
N ARG A 304 -2.22 18.45 -15.95
CA ARG A 304 -1.09 17.60 -16.36
C ARG A 304 -1.46 16.67 -17.52
N SER A 305 -2.66 16.09 -17.50
CA SER A 305 -3.13 15.22 -18.58
C SER A 305 -3.32 16.00 -19.88
N MET A 306 -3.92 17.19 -19.84
CA MET A 306 -4.05 18.08 -21.01
C MET A 306 -2.69 18.48 -21.58
N LEU A 307 -1.75 18.94 -20.76
CA LEU A 307 -0.40 19.31 -21.21
C LEU A 307 0.33 18.11 -21.85
N SER A 308 0.22 16.93 -21.25
CA SER A 308 0.78 15.71 -21.82
C SER A 308 0.16 15.33 -23.17
N SER A 309 -1.13 15.63 -23.37
CA SER A 309 -1.83 15.37 -24.63
C SER A 309 -1.44 16.35 -25.74
N ILE A 310 -1.15 17.61 -25.39
CA ILE A 310 -0.68 18.65 -26.32
C ILE A 310 0.74 18.32 -26.78
N SER A 311 1.64 17.98 -25.85
CA SER A 311 3.02 17.59 -26.15
C SER A 311 3.12 16.38 -27.10
N ARG A 312 2.19 15.43 -27.02
CA ARG A 312 2.15 14.26 -27.94
C ARG A 312 1.55 14.55 -29.31
N ARG A 313 0.87 15.69 -29.50
CA ARG A 313 0.32 16.11 -30.80
C ARG A 313 1.26 17.05 -31.56
N SER A 314 2.28 17.58 -30.89
CA SER A 314 3.27 18.51 -31.44
C SER A 314 4.62 17.84 -31.79
N GLY A 315 4.72 16.52 -31.74
CA GLY A 315 5.86 15.72 -32.20
C GLY A 315 5.39 14.62 -33.14
#